data_AF-X1M757-F1
#
_entry.id   AF-X1M757-F1
#
_cell.length_a   1.000
_cell.length_b   1.000
_cell.length_c   1.000
_cell.angle_alpha   90.00
_cell.angle_beta   90.00
_cell.angle_gamma   90.00
#
_symmetry.space_group_name_H-M   'P 1'
#
loop_
_entity.id
_entity.type
_entity.pdbx_description
1 polymer ?
#
loop_
_entity_poly.entity_id
_entity_poly.type
_entity_poly.pdbx_seq_one_letter_code
_entity_poly.pdbx_strand_id
1 'polypeptide(L)'
;MKGRLIIAIVSTVLEEAALAAGVLWGLPRLGIHIPLWVLIIVMLAWGAYTIITYRMGSRALRRKPVHGLTAMLGSEGKVVSPLAPKGMVRIKGELWMAKSASGRMDTGEEVTVV
;
A
#
# COMPACT_ATOMS: atom_id res chain seq x y z
N MET A 1 -10.07 0.46 8.54
CA MET A 1 -8.89 0.07 9.34
C MET A 1 -9.07 -1.24 10.11
N LYS A 2 -10.25 -1.53 10.67
CA LYS A 2 -10.48 -2.75 11.49
C LYS A 2 -10.32 -4.08 10.72
N GLY A 3 -10.82 -4.18 9.48
CA GLY A 3 -10.75 -5.45 8.70
C GLY A 3 -9.34 -5.93 8.35
N ARG A 4 -8.43 -5.02 7.96
CA ARG A 4 -7.03 -5.36 7.64
C ARG A 4 -6.26 -5.89 8.84
N LEU A 5 -6.56 -5.37 10.03
CA LEU A 5 -5.97 -5.83 11.28
C LEU A 5 -6.48 -7.22 11.65
N ILE A 6 -7.78 -7.47 11.51
CA ILE A 6 -8.38 -8.78 11.78
C ILE A 6 -7.76 -9.84 10.87
N ILE A 7 -7.66 -9.58 9.57
CA ILE A 7 -7.05 -10.52 8.61
C ILE A 7 -5.59 -10.81 8.98
N ALA A 8 -4.81 -9.77 9.31
CA ALA A 8 -3.41 -9.93 9.69
C ALA A 8 -3.25 -10.75 10.99
N ILE A 9 -4.12 -10.53 11.99
CA ILE A 9 -4.10 -11.32 13.22
C ILE A 9 -4.46 -12.78 12.93
N VAL A 10 -5.54 -13.01 12.18
CA VAL A 10 -6.00 -14.37 11.86
C VAL A 10 -4.95 -15.12 11.04
N SER A 11 -4.33 -14.48 10.04
CA SER A 11 -3.28 -15.12 9.24
C SER A 11 -2.05 -15.45 10.06
N THR A 12 -1.60 -14.53 10.93
CA THR A 12 -0.43 -14.74 11.78
C THR A 12 -0.69 -15.87 12.78
N VAL A 13 -1.85 -15.88 13.43
CA VAL A 13 -2.23 -16.96 14.36
C VAL A 13 -2.31 -18.31 13.65
N LEU A 14 -2.82 -18.34 12.42
CA LEU A 14 -2.90 -19.57 11.63
C LEU A 14 -1.50 -20.10 11.27
N GLU A 15 -0.57 -19.22 10.86
CA GLU A 15 0.82 -19.57 10.58
C GLU A 15 1.53 -20.12 11.83
N GLU A 16 1.41 -19.43 12.96
CA GLU A 16 1.97 -19.86 14.25
C GLU A 16 1.43 -21.23 14.68
N ALA A 17 0.13 -21.46 14.51
CA ALA A 17 -0.49 -22.75 14.81
C ALA A 17 0.03 -23.86 13.88
N ALA A 18 0.20 -23.57 12.58
CA ALA A 18 0.75 -24.52 11.61
C ALA A 18 2.22 -24.84 11.91
N LEU A 19 3.04 -23.85 12.27
CA LEU A 19 4.43 -24.03 12.68
C LEU A 19 4.51 -24.88 13.96
N ALA A 20 3.72 -24.55 14.98
CA ALA A 20 3.69 -25.30 16.22
C ALA A 20 3.25 -26.76 15.99
N ALA A 21 2.22 -26.99 15.16
CA ALA A 21 1.78 -28.33 14.78
C ALA A 21 2.88 -29.11 14.04
N GLY A 22 3.58 -28.47 13.10
CA GLY A 22 4.70 -29.08 12.38
C GLY A 22 5.86 -29.45 13.29
N VAL A 23 6.19 -28.59 14.26
CA VAL A 23 7.27 -28.83 15.22
C VAL A 23 6.90 -29.87 16.27
N LEU A 24 5.67 -29.88 16.78
CA LEU A 24 5.26 -30.79 17.84
C LEU A 24 4.81 -32.17 17.33
N TRP A 25 4.29 -32.27 16.11
CA TRP A 25 3.84 -33.56 15.54
C TRP A 25 4.68 -34.05 14.36
N GLY A 26 5.24 -33.14 13.56
CA GLY A 26 6.05 -33.51 12.40
C GLY A 26 7.48 -33.91 12.80
N LEU A 27 8.20 -33.02 13.48
CA LEU A 27 9.60 -33.24 13.84
C LEU A 27 9.85 -34.47 14.73
N PRO A 28 9.00 -34.81 15.72
CA PRO A 28 9.21 -36.01 16.54
C PRO A 28 9.09 -37.31 15.73
N ARG A 29 8.30 -37.32 14.65
CA ARG A 29 8.24 -38.47 13.73
C ARG A 29 9.54 -38.68 12.95
N LEU A 30 10.36 -37.63 12.84
CA LEU A 30 11.70 -37.66 12.23
C LEU A 30 12.81 -37.91 13.26
N GLY A 31 12.46 -38.18 14.53
CA GLY A 31 13.40 -38.38 15.63
C GLY A 31 13.98 -37.08 16.21
N ILE A 32 13.58 -35.92 15.70
CA ILE A 32 14.08 -34.61 16.14
C ILE A 32 13.16 -34.07 17.23
N HIS A 33 13.69 -33.90 18.44
CA HIS A 33 12.95 -33.35 19.57
C HIS A 33 13.43 -31.93 19.84
N ILE A 34 12.64 -30.94 19.44
CA ILE A 34 12.93 -29.54 19.75
C ILE A 34 12.40 -29.23 21.15
N PRO A 35 13.20 -28.63 22.03
CA PRO A 35 12.74 -28.28 23.36
C PRO A 35 11.76 -27.10 23.29
N LEU A 36 10.73 -27.15 24.13
CA LEU A 36 9.58 -26.23 24.06
C LEU A 36 9.97 -24.75 24.15
N TRP A 37 11.04 -24.44 24.89
CA TRP A 37 11.53 -23.07 25.04
C TRP A 37 12.06 -22.48 23.72
N VAL A 38 12.68 -23.30 22.86
CA VAL A 38 13.13 -22.85 21.52
C VAL A 38 11.94 -22.52 20.65
N LEU A 39 10.90 -23.36 20.67
CA LEU A 39 9.65 -23.10 19.95
C LEU A 39 9.04 -21.76 20.40
N ILE A 40 8.91 -21.54 21.71
CA ILE A 40 8.36 -20.29 22.27
C ILE A 40 9.17 -19.06 21.80
N ILE A 41 10.50 -19.13 21.81
CA ILE A 41 11.35 -18.02 21.36
C ILE A 41 11.11 -17.72 19.87
N VAL A 42 11.02 -18.77 19.03
CA VAL A 42 10.77 -18.61 17.59
C VAL A 42 9.40 -17.98 17.34
N MET A 43 8.35 -18.45 18.02
CA MET A 43 7.00 -17.88 17.91
C MET A 43 6.97 -16.41 18.36
N LEU A 44 7.65 -16.07 19.46
CA LEU A 44 7.76 -14.67 19.91
C LEU A 44 8.50 -13.79 18.89
N ALA A 45 9.59 -14.29 18.32
CA ALA A 45 10.36 -13.56 17.31
C ALA A 45 9.53 -13.32 16.03
N TRP A 46 8.79 -14.33 15.57
CA TRP A 46 7.92 -14.22 14.40
C TRP A 46 6.74 -13.27 14.64
N GLY A 47 6.07 -13.39 15.80
CA GLY A 47 5.04 -12.46 16.23
C GLY A 47 5.53 -11.01 16.32
N ALA A 48 6.73 -10.77 16.86
CA ALA A 48 7.33 -9.44 16.89
C ALA A 48 7.61 -8.90 15.48
N TYR A 49 8.19 -9.73 14.60
CA TYR A 49 8.49 -9.37 13.22
C TYR A 49 7.24 -8.98 12.42
N THR A 50 6.16 -9.76 12.54
CA THR A 50 4.87 -9.48 11.87
C THR A 50 4.24 -8.18 12.38
N ILE A 51 4.30 -7.90 13.68
CA ILE A 51 3.82 -6.61 14.24
C ILE A 51 4.61 -5.44 13.66
N ILE A 52 5.95 -5.53 13.62
CA ILE A 52 6.82 -4.47 13.12
C ILE A 52 6.52 -4.19 11.64
N THR A 53 6.51 -5.23 10.80
CA THR A 53 6.25 -5.13 9.37
C THR A 53 4.83 -4.60 9.09
N TYR A 54 3.82 -5.07 9.83
CA TYR A 54 2.45 -4.53 9.72
C TYR A 54 2.39 -3.05 10.08
N ARG A 55 3.08 -2.61 11.14
CA ARG A 55 3.13 -1.20 11.56
C ARG A 55 3.84 -0.33 10.54
N MET A 56 4.98 -0.78 10.01
CA MET A 56 5.73 -0.08 8.97
C MET A 56 4.93 0.01 7.67
N GLY A 57 4.37 -1.11 7.20
CA GLY A 57 3.54 -1.16 6.00
C GLY A 57 2.29 -0.30 6.11
N SER A 58 1.63 -0.30 7.28
CA SER A 58 0.49 0.58 7.55
C SER A 58 0.89 2.06 7.55
N ARG A 59 2.07 2.41 8.10
CA ARG A 59 2.60 3.78 8.06
C ARG A 59 2.96 4.21 6.64
N ALA A 60 3.53 3.31 5.84
CA ALA A 60 3.82 3.56 4.43
C ALA A 60 2.54 3.78 3.62
N LEU A 61 1.53 2.91 3.75
CA LEU A 61 0.24 3.09 3.05
C LEU A 61 -0.57 4.29 3.55
N ARG A 62 -0.38 4.73 4.79
CA ARG A 62 -0.99 5.96 5.32
C ARG A 62 -0.34 7.22 4.76
N ARG A 63 0.89 7.15 4.25
CA ARG A 63 1.40 8.21 3.37
C ARG A 63 0.61 8.08 2.07
N LYS A 64 -0.52 8.79 2.02
CA LYS A 64 -1.36 8.91 0.83
C LYS A 64 -0.46 9.12 -0.40
N PRO A 65 -0.79 8.54 -1.56
CA PRO A 65 -0.24 9.02 -2.82
C PRO A 65 -0.57 10.51 -2.90
N VAL A 66 0.44 11.36 -2.82
CA VAL A 66 0.30 12.83 -2.85
C VAL A 66 -0.20 13.30 -4.24
N HIS A 67 -0.32 12.38 -5.19
CA HIS A 67 -0.56 12.60 -6.62
C HIS A 67 -1.91 12.03 -7.11
N GLY A 68 -2.91 11.87 -6.23
CA GLY A 68 -4.27 11.52 -6.69
C GLY A 68 -4.98 12.71 -7.33
N LEU A 69 -5.98 12.45 -8.18
CA LEU A 69 -6.85 13.47 -8.82
C LEU A 69 -7.35 14.55 -7.84
N THR A 70 -7.69 14.18 -6.61
CA THR A 70 -8.16 15.14 -5.58
C THR A 70 -7.06 16.12 -5.13
N ALA A 71 -5.79 15.72 -5.17
CA ALA A 71 -4.67 16.60 -4.87
C ALA A 71 -4.28 17.50 -6.06
N MET A 72 -4.88 17.24 -7.24
CA MET A 72 -4.73 18.06 -8.43
C MET A 72 -5.72 19.21 -8.46
N LEU A 73 -6.87 19.10 -7.78
CA LEU A 73 -7.84 20.20 -7.63
C LEU A 73 -7.15 21.44 -7.06
N GLY A 74 -7.34 22.58 -7.73
CA GLY A 74 -6.68 23.85 -7.41
C GLY A 74 -5.19 23.94 -7.76
N SER A 75 -4.60 22.90 -8.36
CA SER A 75 -3.23 22.97 -8.87
C SER A 75 -3.19 23.65 -10.23
N GLU A 76 -2.13 24.43 -10.45
CA GLU A 76 -1.81 25.00 -11.76
C GLU A 76 -1.16 23.94 -12.66
N GLY A 77 -1.52 23.97 -13.93
CA GLY A 77 -0.98 23.12 -14.97
C GLY A 77 -0.78 23.90 -16.27
N LYS A 78 -0.06 23.29 -17.21
CA LYS A 78 0.21 23.88 -18.53
C LYS A 78 -0.32 22.98 -19.63
N VAL A 79 -1.03 23.55 -20.60
CA VAL A 79 -1.54 22.80 -21.75
C VAL A 79 -0.37 22.35 -22.63
N VAL A 80 -0.29 21.04 -22.88
CA VAL A 80 0.74 20.42 -23.76
C VAL A 80 0.16 20.06 -25.13
N SER A 81 -1.14 19.76 -25.18
CA SER A 81 -1.89 19.53 -26.41
C SER A 81 -3.20 20.33 -26.34
N PRO A 82 -3.65 20.96 -27.44
CA PRO A 82 -4.87 21.78 -27.42
C PRO A 82 -6.04 21.02 -26.80
N LEU A 83 -6.75 21.64 -25.86
CA LEU A 83 -7.97 21.08 -25.27
C LEU A 83 -9.18 21.51 -26.10
N ALA A 84 -9.75 20.60 -26.88
CA ALA A 84 -10.95 20.86 -27.67
C ALA A 84 -11.83 19.60 -27.83
N PRO A 85 -12.67 19.24 -26.84
CA PRO A 85 -12.69 19.68 -25.46
C PRO A 85 -11.74 18.86 -24.57
N LYS A 86 -11.20 17.74 -25.08
CA LYS A 86 -10.20 16.91 -24.39
C LYS A 86 -8.81 17.22 -24.93
N GLY A 87 -7.82 17.12 -24.07
CA GLY A 87 -6.42 17.28 -24.43
C GLY A 87 -5.51 16.88 -23.27
N MET A 88 -4.24 17.26 -23.36
CA MET A 88 -3.23 16.90 -22.38
C MET A 88 -2.70 18.14 -21.67
N VAL A 89 -2.63 18.06 -20.34
CA VAL A 89 -2.08 19.10 -19.46
C VAL A 89 -0.94 18.52 -18.64
N ARG A 90 0.07 19.34 -18.36
CA ARG A 90 1.17 18.99 -17.48
C ARG A 90 0.94 19.63 -16.12
N ILE A 91 0.83 18.80 -15.08
CA ILE A 91 0.57 19.24 -13.70
C ILE A 91 1.67 18.64 -12.82
N LYS A 92 2.40 19.49 -12.09
CA LYS A 92 3.52 19.08 -11.20
C LYS A 92 4.53 18.11 -11.87
N GLY A 93 4.79 18.28 -13.17
CA GLY A 93 5.72 17.46 -13.94
C GLY A 93 5.11 16.21 -14.58
N GLU A 94 3.86 15.88 -14.29
CA GLU A 94 3.16 14.71 -14.86
C GLU A 94 2.19 15.12 -15.98
N LEU A 95 2.04 14.27 -17.00
CA LEU A 95 1.09 14.46 -18.10
C LEU A 95 -0.25 13.81 -17.78
N TRP A 96 -1.33 14.59 -17.88
CA TRP A 96 -2.67 14.19 -17.52
C TRP A 96 -3.66 14.52 -18.65
N MET A 97 -4.63 13.63 -18.85
CA MET A 97 -5.77 13.88 -19.72
C MET A 97 -6.73 14.83 -19.01
N ALA A 98 -7.06 15.95 -19.64
CA ALA A 98 -8.00 16.91 -19.09
C ALA A 98 -9.13 17.21 -20.09
N LYS A 99 -10.24 17.70 -19.57
CA LYS A 99 -11.37 18.21 -20.34
C LYS A 99 -11.57 19.67 -19.97
N SER A 100 -11.64 20.54 -20.95
CA SER A 100 -11.91 21.96 -20.72
C SER A 100 -13.33 22.18 -20.23
N ALA A 101 -13.48 23.09 -19.25
CA ALA A 101 -14.75 23.53 -18.71
C ALA A 101 -15.34 24.75 -19.45
N SER A 102 -14.49 25.61 -20.02
CA SER A 102 -14.89 26.94 -20.53
C SER A 102 -14.64 27.17 -22.02
N GLY A 103 -14.14 26.19 -22.77
CA GLY A 103 -13.97 26.31 -24.22
C GLY A 103 -12.69 25.67 -24.76
N ARG A 104 -12.24 26.10 -25.94
CA ARG A 104 -10.96 25.63 -26.47
C ARG A 104 -9.81 26.33 -25.74
N MET A 105 -8.77 25.58 -25.38
CA MET A 105 -7.51 26.12 -24.85
C MET A 105 -6.36 25.63 -25.72
N ASP A 106 -5.47 26.54 -26.12
CA ASP A 106 -4.34 26.23 -26.98
C ASP A 106 -3.10 25.83 -26.17
N THR A 107 -2.09 25.32 -26.87
CA THR A 107 -0.88 24.78 -26.25
C THR A 107 -0.06 25.90 -25.61
N GLY A 108 0.37 25.67 -24.37
CA GLY A 108 1.17 26.60 -23.60
C GLY A 108 0.37 27.47 -22.62
N GLU A 109 -0.95 27.44 -22.67
CA GLU A 109 -1.80 28.14 -21.70
C GLU A 109 -1.67 27.55 -20.28
N GLU A 110 -1.73 28.42 -19.28
CA GLU A 110 -1.81 28.03 -17.88
C GLU A 110 -3.27 27.80 -17.49
N VAL A 111 -3.53 26.69 -16.79
CA VAL A 111 -4.87 26.24 -16.43
C VAL A 111 -4.90 25.81 -14.97
N THR A 112 -6.01 26.12 -14.30
CA THR A 112 -6.27 25.62 -12.94
C THR A 112 -7.23 24.46 -13.02
N VAL A 113 -6.88 23.35 -12.37
CA VAL A 113 -7.76 22.18 -12.28
C VAL A 113 -8.92 22.51 -11.35
N VAL A 114 -10.15 22.35 -11.84
CA VAL A 114 -11.40 22.58 -11.10
C VAL A 114 -12.23 21.31 -10.97
#